data_AF-A0A2D4YVQ1-F1
#
_entry.id   AF-A0A2D4YVQ1-F1
#
_cell.length_a   1.000
_cell.length_b   1.000
_cell.length_c   1.000
_cell.angle_alpha   90.00
_cell.angle_beta   90.00
_cell.angle_gamma   90.00
#
_symmetry.space_group_name_H-M   'P 1'
#
loop_
_entity.id
_entity.type
_entity.pdbx_description
1 polymer ?
#
loop_
_entity_poly.entity_id
_entity_poly.type
_entity_poly.pdbx_seq_one_letter_code
_entity_poly.pdbx_strand_id
1 'polypeptide(L)'
;MRRKLAPVLALFMLLATTTGVQANTWNRIGSYLRMLKAAGVDALVARDCPTGLLGAFHEGKQALLMCANNLPDDPSYVWVVLAHESAHVMQFCKGGQLMPTALLERGMDQARRRQPDAFHELQLYHVSQHHVEAEARLIQQLPPEQVEALFLRHCAKRLNP
;
A
#
# COMPACT_ATOMS: atom_id res chain seq x y z
N MET A 1 29.85 26.08 59.52
CA MET A 1 29.16 26.25 58.22
C MET A 1 28.94 24.87 57.58
N ARG A 2 27.73 24.30 57.65
CA ARG A 2 27.39 23.02 56.98
C ARG A 2 26.60 23.34 55.70
N ARG A 3 27.23 23.16 54.54
CA ARG A 3 26.56 23.29 53.23
C ARG A 3 25.66 22.07 53.01
N LYS A 4 24.35 22.29 52.93
CA LYS A 4 23.37 21.28 52.51
C LYS A 4 23.49 21.14 50.99
N LEU A 5 23.92 19.98 50.51
CA LEU A 5 23.80 19.58 49.10
C LEU A 5 22.41 18.95 48.92
N ALA A 6 21.51 19.65 48.24
CA ALA A 6 20.27 19.07 47.73
C ALA A 6 20.58 18.41 46.38
N PRO A 7 20.18 17.15 46.13
CA PRO A 7 20.27 16.59 44.79
C PRO A 7 19.08 17.12 43.98
N VAL A 8 19.40 17.83 42.89
CA VAL A 8 18.46 18.24 41.85
C VAL A 8 17.87 16.98 41.23
N LEU A 9 16.55 16.82 41.33
CA LEU A 9 15.78 15.79 40.65
C LEU A 9 15.82 16.10 39.14
N ALA A 10 16.75 15.47 38.42
CA ALA A 10 16.81 15.57 36.96
C ALA A 10 15.69 14.73 36.36
N LEU A 11 14.58 15.39 36.02
CA LEU A 11 13.47 14.80 35.27
C LEU A 11 13.91 14.60 33.81
N PHE A 12 14.40 13.40 33.49
CA PHE A 12 14.58 12.98 32.11
C PHE A 12 13.19 12.75 31.50
N MET A 13 12.65 13.76 30.80
CA MET A 13 11.61 13.52 29.79
C MET A 13 12.25 12.70 28.67
N LEU A 14 12.04 11.39 28.68
CA LEU A 14 12.16 10.60 27.47
C LEU A 14 11.09 11.11 26.50
N LEU A 15 11.50 11.88 25.49
CA LEU A 15 10.72 12.00 24.27
C LEU A 15 10.68 10.61 23.64
N ALA A 16 9.59 9.88 23.90
CA ALA A 16 9.23 8.74 23.09
C ALA A 16 8.95 9.27 21.68
N THR A 17 9.93 9.17 20.79
CA THR A 17 9.68 9.25 19.35
C THR A 17 8.83 8.03 19.00
N THR A 18 7.52 8.20 19.01
CA THR A 18 6.60 7.25 18.39
C THR A 18 6.80 7.35 16.88
N THR A 19 7.84 6.68 16.37
CA THR A 19 7.74 6.14 15.01
C THR A 19 6.68 5.06 15.11
N GLY A 20 5.41 5.48 15.05
CA GLY A 20 4.29 4.57 14.93
C GLY A 20 4.56 3.75 13.70
N VAL A 21 5.00 2.51 13.89
CA VAL A 21 4.64 1.43 12.99
C VAL A 21 3.12 1.53 12.92
N GLN A 22 2.61 2.20 11.88
CA GLN A 22 1.19 2.32 11.65
C GLN A 22 0.74 0.90 11.31
N ALA A 23 0.36 0.15 12.35
CA ALA A 23 -0.22 -1.17 12.19
C ALA A 23 -1.45 -0.97 11.31
N ASN A 24 -1.42 -1.54 10.11
CA ASN A 24 -2.60 -1.67 9.30
C ASN A 24 -3.60 -2.44 10.15
N THR A 25 -4.75 -1.84 10.46
CA THR A 25 -5.76 -2.51 11.29
C THR A 25 -6.82 -3.10 10.38
N TRP A 26 -7.48 -4.18 10.83
CA TRP A 26 -8.64 -4.73 10.13
C TRP A 26 -9.74 -3.68 9.91
N ASN A 27 -9.91 -2.74 10.85
CA ASN A 27 -10.84 -1.62 10.71
C ASN A 27 -10.48 -0.70 9.52
N ARG A 28 -9.20 -0.39 9.34
CA ARG A 28 -8.74 0.42 8.21
C ARG A 28 -8.94 -0.30 6.88
N ILE A 29 -8.57 -1.58 6.83
CA ILE A 29 -8.84 -2.45 5.66
C ILE A 29 -10.34 -2.41 5.35
N GLY A 30 -11.20 -2.67 6.33
CA GLY A 30 -12.65 -2.61 6.13
C GLY A 30 -13.17 -1.26 5.63
N SER A 31 -12.64 -0.14 6.13
CA SER A 31 -12.96 1.20 5.62
C SER A 31 -12.53 1.39 4.18
N TYR A 32 -11.36 0.90 3.83
CA TYR A 32 -10.84 0.97 2.47
C TYR A 32 -11.62 0.10 1.49
N LEU A 33 -12.02 -1.12 1.90
CA LEU A 33 -12.89 -1.99 1.10
C LEU A 33 -14.25 -1.33 0.79
N ARG A 34 -14.80 -0.54 1.73
CA ARG A 34 -16.02 0.27 1.45
C ARG A 34 -15.77 1.35 0.41
N MET A 35 -14.58 1.95 0.40
CA MET A 35 -14.19 2.94 -0.61
C MET A 35 -14.05 2.32 -2.01
N LEU A 36 -13.45 1.12 -2.10
CA LEU A 36 -13.42 0.33 -3.34
C LEU A 36 -14.84 0.05 -3.85
N LYS A 37 -15.73 -0.40 -2.95
CA LYS A 37 -17.13 -0.67 -3.30
C LYS A 37 -17.86 0.59 -3.77
N ALA A 38 -17.64 1.73 -3.12
CA ALA A 38 -18.20 3.01 -3.54
C ALA A 38 -17.70 3.45 -4.93
N ALA A 39 -16.46 3.12 -5.30
CA ALA A 39 -15.94 3.30 -6.65
C ALA A 39 -16.45 2.23 -7.64
N GLY A 40 -17.37 1.36 -7.24
CA GLY A 40 -17.91 0.30 -8.09
C GLY A 40 -16.92 -0.83 -8.36
N VAL A 41 -16.04 -1.14 -7.40
CA VAL A 41 -15.14 -2.30 -7.44
C VAL A 41 -15.49 -3.28 -6.32
N ASP A 42 -15.76 -4.52 -6.68
CA ASP A 42 -16.02 -5.58 -5.71
C ASP A 42 -14.71 -6.17 -5.17
N ALA A 43 -14.56 -6.20 -3.85
CA ALA A 43 -13.46 -6.89 -3.20
C ALA A 43 -13.91 -8.31 -2.82
N LEU A 44 -13.25 -9.31 -3.41
CA LEU A 44 -13.54 -10.72 -3.26
C LEU A 44 -12.40 -11.43 -2.53
N VAL A 45 -12.73 -12.52 -1.84
CA VAL A 45 -11.76 -13.38 -1.18
C VAL A 45 -11.90 -14.79 -1.69
N ALA A 46 -10.82 -15.37 -2.21
CA ALA A 46 -10.74 -16.78 -2.59
C ALA A 46 -9.86 -17.57 -1.61
N ARG A 47 -10.09 -18.88 -1.54
CA ARG A 47 -9.37 -19.81 -0.65
C ARG A 47 -8.68 -20.95 -1.40
N ASP A 48 -8.71 -20.92 -2.72
CA ASP A 48 -8.27 -21.97 -3.63
C ASP A 48 -7.38 -21.39 -4.76
N CYS A 49 -6.69 -20.28 -4.50
CA CYS A 49 -5.79 -19.69 -5.48
C CYS A 49 -4.52 -20.53 -5.71
N PRO A 50 -3.95 -20.51 -6.93
CA PRO A 50 -2.63 -21.09 -7.20
C PRO A 50 -1.56 -20.54 -6.25
N THR A 51 -0.58 -21.36 -5.89
CA THR A 51 0.54 -20.95 -5.04
C THR A 51 1.27 -19.74 -5.63
N GLY A 52 1.54 -18.74 -4.79
CA GLY A 52 2.23 -17.51 -5.18
C GLY A 52 1.32 -16.38 -5.70
N LEU A 53 0.05 -16.66 -6.00
CA LEU A 53 -0.91 -15.60 -6.33
C LEU A 53 -1.47 -14.98 -5.04
N LEU A 54 -1.08 -13.74 -4.74
CA LEU A 54 -1.51 -13.06 -3.50
C LEU A 54 -2.81 -12.25 -3.70
N GLY A 55 -2.94 -11.61 -4.85
CA GLY A 55 -4.10 -10.83 -5.24
C GLY A 55 -4.15 -10.65 -6.76
N ALA A 56 -5.26 -10.12 -7.25
CA ALA A 56 -5.41 -9.71 -8.64
C ALA A 56 -6.57 -8.73 -8.81
N PHE A 57 -6.40 -7.70 -9.63
CA PHE A 57 -7.50 -6.89 -10.14
C PHE A 57 -7.87 -7.30 -11.57
N HIS A 58 -9.17 -7.48 -11.82
CA HIS A 58 -9.69 -7.77 -13.15
C HIS A 58 -10.61 -6.63 -13.64
N GLU A 59 -10.10 -5.83 -14.57
CA GLU A 59 -10.80 -4.66 -15.13
C GLU A 59 -12.21 -4.96 -15.64
N GLY A 60 -12.37 -5.95 -16.52
CA GLY A 60 -13.66 -6.26 -17.14
C GLY A 60 -14.75 -6.75 -16.18
N LYS A 61 -14.36 -7.21 -14.98
CA LYS A 61 -15.28 -7.65 -13.92
C LYS A 61 -15.41 -6.59 -12.82
N GLN A 62 -14.57 -5.57 -12.84
CA GLN A 62 -14.43 -4.57 -11.78
C GLN A 62 -14.32 -5.24 -10.41
N ALA A 63 -13.46 -6.26 -10.32
CA ALA A 63 -13.29 -7.07 -9.13
C ALA A 63 -11.81 -7.16 -8.73
N LEU A 64 -11.54 -6.92 -7.46
CA LEU A 64 -10.26 -7.09 -6.80
C LEU A 64 -10.34 -8.37 -5.97
N LEU A 65 -9.51 -9.35 -6.27
CA LEU A 65 -9.42 -10.63 -5.58
C LEU A 65 -8.26 -10.62 -4.59
N MET A 66 -8.52 -11.07 -3.35
CA MET A 66 -7.51 -11.41 -2.35
C MET A 66 -7.45 -12.93 -2.17
N CYS A 67 -6.27 -13.52 -2.27
CA CYS A 67 -6.08 -14.97 -2.17
C CYS A 67 -5.73 -15.38 -0.74
N ALA A 68 -6.74 -15.59 0.10
CA ALA A 68 -6.57 -15.84 1.53
C ALA A 68 -5.75 -17.10 1.85
N ASN A 69 -5.72 -18.10 0.97
CA ASN A 69 -4.90 -19.30 1.16
C ASN A 69 -3.40 -19.07 0.97
N ASN A 70 -2.99 -17.93 0.41
CA ASN A 70 -1.59 -17.54 0.22
C ASN A 70 -1.18 -16.36 1.11
N LEU A 71 -2.08 -15.84 1.94
CA LEU A 71 -1.84 -14.69 2.81
C LEU A 71 -1.81 -15.11 4.27
N PRO A 72 -0.87 -14.61 5.08
CA PRO A 72 -0.95 -14.75 6.52
C PRO A 72 -2.17 -13.98 7.07
N ASP A 73 -2.70 -14.42 8.20
CA ASP A 73 -3.73 -13.69 8.96
C ASP A 73 -3.10 -12.49 9.71
N ASP A 74 -2.52 -11.56 8.95
CA ASP A 74 -1.84 -10.36 9.42
C ASP A 74 -2.33 -9.16 8.59
N PRO A 75 -2.98 -8.16 9.21
CA PRO A 75 -3.51 -7.02 8.48
C PRO A 75 -2.43 -6.18 7.80
N SER A 76 -1.18 -6.25 8.25
CA SER A 76 -0.04 -5.58 7.62
C SER A 76 0.28 -6.18 6.26
N TYR A 77 0.31 -7.51 6.15
CA TYR A 77 0.51 -8.23 4.90
C TYR A 77 -0.68 -8.07 3.95
N VAL A 78 -1.90 -8.20 4.48
CA VAL A 78 -3.12 -8.01 3.69
C VAL A 78 -3.17 -6.60 3.10
N TRP A 79 -2.76 -5.58 3.86
CA TRP A 79 -2.71 -4.22 3.36
C TRP A 79 -1.71 -4.03 2.22
N VAL A 80 -0.51 -4.59 2.31
CA VAL A 80 0.50 -4.47 1.24
C VAL A 80 -0.07 -4.98 -0.09
N VAL A 81 -0.71 -6.15 -0.07
CA VAL A 81 -1.32 -6.73 -1.27
C VAL A 81 -2.52 -5.90 -1.72
N LEU A 82 -3.39 -5.47 -0.79
CA LEU A 82 -4.52 -4.62 -1.12
C LEU A 82 -4.10 -3.28 -1.74
N ALA A 83 -3.02 -2.67 -1.25
CA ALA A 83 -2.47 -1.42 -1.78
C ALA A 83 -1.86 -1.61 -3.18
N HIS A 84 -1.21 -2.74 -3.43
CA HIS A 84 -0.75 -3.14 -4.76
C HIS A 84 -1.92 -3.24 -5.73
N GLU A 85 -2.92 -4.08 -5.43
CA GLU A 85 -4.07 -4.27 -6.30
C GLU A 85 -4.89 -2.99 -6.48
N SER A 86 -4.90 -2.12 -5.47
CA SER A 86 -5.50 -0.79 -5.56
C SER A 86 -4.82 0.11 -6.58
N ALA A 87 -3.52 -0.04 -6.80
CA ALA A 87 -2.83 0.68 -7.86
C ALA A 87 -3.43 0.34 -9.23
N HIS A 88 -3.73 -0.93 -9.48
CA HIS A 88 -4.40 -1.36 -10.70
C HIS A 88 -5.83 -0.81 -10.81
N VAL A 89 -6.56 -0.77 -9.70
CA VAL A 89 -7.87 -0.08 -9.66
C VAL A 89 -7.73 1.41 -10.00
N MET A 90 -6.75 2.10 -9.43
CA MET A 90 -6.50 3.52 -9.71
C MET A 90 -6.08 3.74 -11.16
N GLN A 91 -5.25 2.86 -11.73
CA GLN A 91 -4.84 2.91 -13.14
C GLN A 91 -6.07 2.78 -14.05
N PHE A 92 -6.97 1.85 -13.72
CA PHE A 92 -8.25 1.70 -14.40
C PHE A 92 -9.14 2.95 -14.27
N CYS A 93 -9.35 3.47 -13.06
CA CYS A 93 -10.13 4.69 -12.83
C CYS A 93 -9.60 5.89 -13.63
N LYS A 94 -8.28 6.02 -13.72
CA LYS A 94 -7.59 7.09 -14.45
C LYS A 94 -7.62 6.88 -15.97
N GLY A 95 -7.67 5.61 -16.42
CA GLY A 95 -7.50 5.23 -17.81
C GLY A 95 -6.03 5.15 -18.25
N GLY A 96 -5.11 4.83 -17.33
CA GLY A 96 -3.68 4.69 -17.65
C GLY A 96 -2.76 4.80 -16.43
N GLN A 97 -1.46 4.92 -16.71
CA GLN A 97 -0.36 5.03 -15.73
C GLN A 97 -0.62 6.14 -14.72
N LEU A 98 -0.32 5.91 -13.44
CA LEU A 98 -0.56 6.84 -12.33
C LEU A 98 0.44 7.99 -12.30
N MET A 99 1.69 7.74 -12.65
CA MET A 99 2.78 8.72 -12.61
C MET A 99 3.52 8.81 -13.95
N PRO A 100 4.11 9.99 -14.27
CA PRO A 100 4.98 10.12 -15.44
C PRO A 100 6.24 9.25 -15.30
N THR A 101 6.80 8.80 -16.42
CA THR A 101 7.99 7.93 -16.46
C THR A 101 9.16 8.46 -15.64
N ALA A 102 9.50 9.75 -15.75
CA ALA A 102 10.58 10.34 -14.95
C ALA A 102 10.33 10.37 -13.43
N LEU A 103 9.06 10.34 -13.00
CA LEU A 103 8.74 10.18 -11.58
C LEU A 103 8.84 8.70 -11.16
N LEU A 104 8.37 7.78 -12.00
CA LEU A 104 8.52 6.35 -11.78
C LEU A 104 9.98 5.96 -11.63
N GLU A 105 10.84 6.35 -12.57
CA GLU A 105 12.28 6.04 -12.55
C GLU A 105 12.95 6.49 -11.25
N ARG A 106 12.69 7.74 -10.83
CA ARG A 106 13.22 8.27 -9.56
C ARG A 106 12.72 7.49 -8.35
N GLY A 107 11.44 7.13 -8.34
CA GLY A 107 10.85 6.30 -7.28
C GLY A 107 11.50 4.92 -7.23
N MET A 108 11.68 4.27 -8.39
CA MET A 108 12.34 2.97 -8.50
C MET A 108 13.79 3.03 -8.02
N ASP A 109 14.54 4.06 -8.41
CA ASP A 109 15.93 4.24 -7.97
C ASP A 109 16.03 4.46 -6.46
N GLN A 110 15.10 5.24 -5.88
CA GLN A 110 15.04 5.42 -4.43
C GLN A 110 14.70 4.11 -3.71
N ALA A 111 13.76 3.33 -4.23
CA ALA A 111 13.41 2.02 -3.67
C ALA A 111 14.59 1.04 -3.75
N ARG A 112 15.30 0.96 -4.87
CA ARG A 112 16.52 0.13 -5.04
C ARG A 112 17.63 0.47 -4.05
N ARG A 113 17.77 1.75 -3.66
CA ARG A 113 18.75 2.14 -2.63
C ARG A 113 18.43 1.58 -1.24
N ARG A 114 17.15 1.28 -0.96
CA ARG A 114 16.72 0.70 0.32
C ARG A 114 16.65 -0.83 0.26
N GLN A 115 16.18 -1.35 -0.85
CA GLN A 115 16.03 -2.78 -1.12
C GLN A 115 16.46 -3.03 -2.58
N PRO A 116 17.70 -3.50 -2.82
CA PRO A 116 18.23 -3.69 -4.17
C PRO A 116 17.33 -4.50 -5.10
N ASP A 117 16.64 -5.51 -4.55
CA ASP A 117 15.77 -6.43 -5.28
C ASP A 117 14.29 -6.03 -5.29
N ALA A 118 13.93 -4.78 -4.94
CA ALA A 118 12.54 -4.32 -4.81
C ALA A 118 11.66 -4.54 -6.04
N PHE A 119 12.27 -4.73 -7.22
CA PHE A 119 11.56 -4.94 -8.50
C PHE A 119 11.97 -6.24 -9.20
N HIS A 120 12.61 -7.17 -8.50
CA HIS A 120 13.05 -8.44 -9.09
C HIS A 120 11.88 -9.20 -9.74
N GLU A 121 10.71 -9.18 -9.10
CA GLU A 121 9.49 -9.83 -9.59
C GLU A 121 8.95 -9.27 -10.91
N LEU A 122 9.40 -8.09 -11.37
CA LEU A 122 9.01 -7.59 -12.70
C LEU A 122 9.40 -8.57 -13.82
N GLN A 123 10.42 -9.42 -13.60
CA GLN A 123 10.80 -10.48 -14.54
C GLN A 123 9.69 -11.51 -14.80
N LEU A 124 8.69 -11.61 -13.91
CA LEU A 124 7.54 -12.50 -14.06
C LEU A 124 6.50 -11.96 -15.06
N TYR A 125 6.63 -10.69 -15.46
CA TYR A 125 5.69 -10.01 -16.32
C TYR A 125 6.31 -9.70 -17.68
N HIS A 126 5.45 -9.63 -18.71
CA HIS A 126 5.87 -9.11 -20.01
C HIS A 126 6.32 -7.66 -19.89
N VAL A 127 7.33 -7.26 -20.66
CA VAL A 127 7.95 -5.92 -20.60
C VAL A 127 6.95 -4.76 -20.74
N SER A 128 5.86 -4.98 -21.49
CA SER A 128 4.79 -3.99 -21.64
C SER A 128 4.03 -3.68 -20.35
N GLN A 129 4.11 -4.56 -19.34
CA GLN A 129 3.45 -4.42 -18.05
C GLN A 129 4.38 -3.84 -16.98
N HIS A 130 5.69 -3.77 -17.22
CA HIS A 130 6.67 -3.36 -16.22
C HIS A 130 6.38 -1.99 -15.62
N HIS A 131 5.89 -1.04 -16.42
CA HIS A 131 5.55 0.29 -15.92
C HIS A 131 4.40 0.23 -14.91
N VAL A 132 3.29 -0.44 -15.24
CA VAL A 132 2.11 -0.49 -14.37
C VAL A 132 2.38 -1.29 -13.10
N GLU A 133 3.18 -2.35 -13.21
CA GLU A 133 3.63 -3.20 -12.11
C GLU A 133 4.64 -2.51 -11.19
N ALA A 134 5.51 -1.67 -11.74
CA ALA A 134 6.44 -0.87 -10.96
C ALA A 134 5.72 0.23 -10.17
N GLU A 135 4.70 0.86 -10.75
CA GLU A 135 3.84 1.81 -10.02
C GLU A 135 3.14 1.13 -8.84
N ALA A 136 2.55 -0.06 -9.05
CA ALA A 136 1.90 -0.81 -7.99
C ALA A 136 2.86 -1.17 -6.85
N ARG A 137 4.09 -1.57 -7.19
CA ARG A 137 5.16 -1.83 -6.20
C ARG A 137 5.63 -0.59 -5.46
N LEU A 138 5.60 0.60 -6.06
CA LEU A 138 5.88 1.83 -5.33
C LEU A 138 4.73 2.20 -4.39
N ILE A 139 3.48 2.04 -4.86
CA ILE A 139 2.28 2.38 -4.09
C ILE A 139 2.11 1.46 -2.88
N GLN A 140 2.40 0.17 -3.00
CA GLN A 140 2.27 -0.77 -1.88
C GLN A 140 3.20 -0.43 -0.69
N GLN A 141 4.26 0.36 -0.93
CA GLN A 141 5.21 0.80 0.09
C GLN A 141 4.80 2.11 0.76
N LEU A 142 3.73 2.76 0.29
CA LEU A 142 3.26 4.01 0.84
C LEU A 142 2.50 3.78 2.16
N PRO A 143 2.55 4.75 3.07
CA PRO A 143 1.64 4.78 4.21
C PRO A 143 0.18 4.74 3.76
N PRO A 144 -0.71 4.08 4.50
CA PRO A 144 -2.07 3.86 4.05
C PRO A 144 -2.85 5.14 3.71
N GLU A 145 -2.64 6.24 4.45
CA GLU A 145 -3.26 7.53 4.18
C GLU A 145 -2.84 8.11 2.82
N GLN A 146 -1.63 7.81 2.35
CA GLN A 146 -1.18 8.23 1.03
C GLN A 146 -1.83 7.39 -0.05
N VAL A 147 -1.99 6.07 0.17
CA VAL A 147 -2.73 5.19 -0.75
C VAL A 147 -4.19 5.62 -0.85
N GLU A 148 -4.84 5.88 0.27
CA GLU A 148 -6.21 6.43 0.34
C GLU A 148 -6.33 7.75 -0.42
N ALA A 149 -5.40 8.69 -0.21
CA ALA A 149 -5.42 9.99 -0.90
C ALA A 149 -5.21 9.84 -2.42
N LEU A 150 -4.35 8.92 -2.85
CA LEU A 150 -4.18 8.59 -4.27
C LEU A 150 -5.44 7.96 -4.84
N PHE A 151 -6.09 7.06 -4.09
CA PHE A 151 -7.32 6.42 -4.52
C PHE A 151 -8.43 7.43 -4.74
N LEU A 152 -8.66 8.31 -3.77
CA LEU A 152 -9.64 9.40 -3.88
C LEU A 152 -9.35 10.30 -5.08
N ARG A 153 -8.08 10.63 -5.34
CA ARG A 153 -7.69 11.46 -6.48
C ARG A 153 -7.97 10.76 -7.82
N HIS A 154 -7.56 9.51 -7.97
CA HIS A 154 -7.61 8.82 -9.25
C HIS A 154 -8.98 8.22 -9.56
N CYS A 155 -9.76 7.88 -8.54
CA CYS A 155 -11.13 7.36 -8.67
C CYS A 155 -12.22 8.38 -8.36
N ALA A 156 -11.91 9.68 -8.21
CA ALA A 156 -12.87 10.74 -7.87
C ALA A 156 -14.17 10.70 -8.69
N LYS A 157 -14.06 10.53 -10.02
CA LYS A 157 -15.20 10.47 -10.95
C LYS A 157 -16.15 9.31 -10.68
N ARG A 158 -15.67 8.21 -10.09
CA ARG A 158 -16.48 7.04 -9.76
C ARG A 158 -17.08 7.13 -8.36
N LEU A 159 -16.44 7.89 -7.47
CA LEU A 159 -16.94 8.16 -6.12
C LEU A 159 -18.04 9.23 -6.11
N ASN A 160 -17.98 10.17 -7.06
CA ASN A 160 -19.00 11.20 -7.29
C ASN A 160 -19.37 11.21 -8.79
N PRO A 161 -20.19 10.23 -9.23
CA PRO A 161 -20.55 10.06 -10.65
C PRO A 161 -21.45 11.19 -11.19
#